data_AF-A0A8X6N3H2-F1
#
_entry.id   AF-A0A8X6N3H2-F1
#
_cell.length_a   1.000
_cell.length_b   1.000
_cell.length_c   1.000
_cell.angle_alpha   90.00
_cell.angle_beta   90.00
_cell.angle_gamma   90.00
#
_symmetry.space_group_name_H-M   'P 1'
#
loop_
_entity.id
_entity.type
_entity.pdbx_description
1 polymer ?
#
loop_
_entity_poly.entity_id
_entity_poly.type
_entity_poly.pdbx_seq_one_letter_code
_entity_poly.pdbx_strand_id
1 'polypeptide(L)'
;MDTDKDVFQIDVQAKIVEASKEPVTKRLLLKLMSKFYDLLGLFAPVTVIVKILFQDTWLSGIKWDELLPPAVAQQWHKWINELQCLKDIRIPRWNGFSETSDVNIYVFCDASEREYGACLYALVCFV
;
A
#
# COMPACT_ATOMS: atom_id res chain seq x y z
N MET A 1 20.49 -12.49 17.56
CA MET A 1 19.92 -11.31 16.88
C MET A 1 18.82 -10.78 17.78
N ASP A 2 18.78 -9.46 18.00
CA ASP A 2 17.75 -8.83 18.82
C ASP A 2 16.46 -8.71 18.00
N THR A 3 15.53 -9.64 18.22
CA THR A 3 14.27 -9.73 17.48
C THR A 3 13.32 -8.56 17.77
N ASP A 4 13.47 -7.91 18.92
CA ASP A 4 12.62 -6.79 19.33
C ASP A 4 12.95 -5.50 18.57
N LYS A 5 14.14 -5.45 17.95
CA LYS A 5 14.58 -4.32 17.11
C LYS A 5 14.42 -4.58 15.61
N ASP A 6 14.14 -5.80 15.18
CA ASP A 6 13.99 -6.14 13.76
C ASP A 6 12.56 -5.86 13.28
N VAL A 7 12.40 -4.70 12.66
CA VAL A 7 11.12 -4.22 12.12
C VAL A 7 11.17 -4.07 10.61
N PHE A 8 10.06 -4.40 9.96
CA PHE A 8 9.78 -3.97 8.61
C PHE A 8 9.22 -2.54 8.64
N GLN A 9 9.84 -1.66 7.87
CA GLN A 9 9.42 -0.27 7.68
C GLN A 9 9.67 0.11 6.22
N ILE A 10 8.73 0.83 5.61
CA ILE A 10 8.89 1.36 4.25
C ILE A 10 9.55 2.74 4.32
N ASP A 11 10.60 2.94 3.53
CA ASP A 11 11.06 4.29 3.20
C ASP A 11 10.09 4.93 2.18
N VAL A 12 9.24 5.80 2.71
CA VAL A 12 8.28 6.59 1.93
C VAL A 12 8.81 7.96 1.53
N GLN A 13 9.91 8.44 2.11
CA GLN A 13 10.36 9.82 1.89
C GLN A 13 10.76 10.03 0.43
N ALA A 14 11.58 9.15 -0.12
CA ALA A 14 11.99 9.21 -1.52
C ALA A 14 10.79 9.04 -2.48
N LYS A 15 9.82 8.19 -2.12
CA LYS A 15 8.61 7.94 -2.92
C LYS A 15 7.73 9.18 -2.97
N ILE A 16 7.54 9.87 -1.84
CA ILE A 16 6.75 11.10 -1.74
C ILE A 16 7.38 12.22 -2.57
N VAL A 17 8.70 12.43 -2.44
CA VAL A 17 9.41 13.46 -3.21
C VAL A 17 9.25 13.24 -4.71
N GLU A 18 9.30 11.99 -5.17
CA GLU A 18 9.06 11.67 -6.58
C GLU A 18 7.58 11.80 -6.98
N ALA A 19 6.67 11.48 -6.08
CA ALA A 19 5.22 11.58 -6.29
C ALA A 19 4.72 13.02 -6.40
N SER A 20 5.39 13.95 -5.71
CA SER A 20 5.13 15.39 -5.78
C SER A 20 5.76 16.07 -7.00
N LYS A 21 6.38 15.35 -7.93
CA LYS A 21 6.93 15.94 -9.16
C LYS A 21 5.81 16.25 -10.15
N GLU A 22 5.83 17.49 -10.64
CA GLU A 22 5.00 17.92 -11.77
C GLU A 22 5.76 17.78 -13.10
N PRO A 23 5.07 17.52 -14.23
CA PRO A 23 3.65 17.25 -14.34
C PRO A 23 3.26 15.85 -13.84
N VAL A 24 2.14 15.72 -13.12
CA VAL A 24 1.61 14.40 -12.78
C VAL A 24 0.93 13.77 -14.01
N THR A 25 1.51 12.67 -14.48
CA THR A 25 1.03 11.91 -15.66
C THR A 25 0.64 10.49 -15.30
N LYS A 26 -0.10 9.82 -16.19
CA LYS A 26 -0.42 8.39 -16.09
C LYS A 26 0.84 7.51 -15.95
N ARG A 27 1.92 7.85 -16.68
CA ARG A 27 3.21 7.15 -16.59
C ARG A 27 3.84 7.34 -15.21
N LEU A 28 3.81 8.55 -14.65
CA LEU A 28 4.35 8.81 -13.32
C LEU A 28 3.60 7.99 -12.26
N LEU A 29 2.26 7.97 -12.35
CA LEU A 29 1.41 7.22 -11.44
C LEU A 29 1.76 5.72 -11.44
N LEU A 30 1.87 5.10 -12.62
CA LEU A 30 2.29 3.70 -12.76
C LEU A 30 3.69 3.46 -12.19
N LYS A 31 4.64 4.34 -12.52
CA LYS A 31 6.02 4.24 -12.04
C LYS A 31 6.08 4.19 -10.52
N LEU A 32 5.28 5.01 -9.85
CA LEU A 32 5.24 5.08 -8.40
C LEU A 32 4.52 3.89 -7.79
N MET A 33 3.39 3.48 -8.36
CA MET A 33 2.67 2.26 -7.98
C MET A 33 3.60 1.05 -7.95
N SER A 34 4.38 0.85 -9.02
CA SER A 34 5.30 -0.29 -9.14
C SER A 34 6.46 -0.27 -8.13
N LYS A 35 6.76 0.88 -7.51
CA LYS A 35 7.77 0.96 -6.46
C LYS A 35 7.27 0.47 -5.11
N PHE A 36 5.95 0.40 -4.89
CA PHE A 36 5.40 -0.20 -3.68
C PHE A 36 5.36 -1.72 -3.87
N TYR A 37 6.53 -2.34 -3.69
CA TYR A 37 6.67 -3.78 -3.68
C TYR A 37 6.35 -4.31 -2.30
N ASP A 38 5.24 -5.04 -2.19
CA ASP A 38 4.73 -5.58 -0.94
C ASP A 38 4.39 -7.06 -1.14
N LEU A 39 5.34 -7.93 -0.78
CA LEU A 39 5.20 -9.39 -0.90
C LEU A 39 4.12 -9.97 0.00
N LEU A 40 3.89 -9.34 1.15
CA LEU A 40 3.02 -9.85 2.21
C LEU A 40 1.64 -9.18 2.21
N GLY A 41 1.45 -8.13 1.41
CA GLY A 41 0.20 -7.38 1.37
C GLY A 41 -0.05 -6.52 2.61
N LEU A 42 0.98 -6.25 3.43
CA LEU A 42 0.87 -5.47 4.67
C LEU A 42 0.42 -4.03 4.44
N PHE A 43 0.70 -3.49 3.26
CA PHE A 43 0.35 -2.15 2.80
C PHE A 43 -0.69 -2.20 1.68
N ALA A 44 -1.37 -3.33 1.48
CA ALA A 44 -2.46 -3.46 0.52
C ALA A 44 -3.50 -2.33 0.64
N PRO A 45 -3.96 -1.92 1.85
CA PRO A 45 -4.92 -0.82 2.00
C PRO A 45 -4.43 0.53 1.48
N VAL A 46 -3.11 0.75 1.41
CA VAL A 46 -2.54 1.99 0.89
C VAL A 46 -2.27 1.89 -0.61
N THR A 47 -1.79 0.74 -1.08
CA THR A 47 -1.45 0.54 -2.49
C THR A 47 -2.68 0.38 -3.38
N VAL A 48 -3.79 -0.12 -2.83
CA VAL A 48 -5.06 -0.23 -3.56
C VAL A 48 -5.54 1.12 -4.10
N ILE A 49 -5.40 2.19 -3.34
CA ILE A 49 -5.86 3.53 -3.73
C ILE A 49 -5.20 3.95 -5.04
N VAL A 50 -3.88 3.75 -5.18
CA VAL A 50 -3.17 4.07 -6.42
C VAL A 50 -3.58 3.17 -7.57
N LYS A 51 -3.85 1.89 -7.31
CA LYS A 51 -4.34 0.97 -8.35
C LYS A 51 -5.71 1.43 -8.87
N ILE A 52 -6.59 1.87 -7.99
CA ILE A 52 -7.89 2.45 -8.34
C ILE A 52 -7.70 3.74 -9.16
N LEU A 53 -6.84 4.65 -8.73
CA LEU A 53 -6.53 5.87 -9.51
C LEU A 53 -5.96 5.55 -10.88
N PHE A 54 -5.08 4.55 -10.98
CA PHE A 54 -4.55 4.10 -12.26
C PHE A 54 -5.66 3.58 -13.17
N GLN A 55 -6.62 2.81 -12.64
CA GLN A 55 -7.79 2.38 -13.40
C GLN A 55 -8.62 3.58 -13.89
N ASP A 56 -8.80 4.63 -13.09
CA ASP A 56 -9.50 5.85 -13.53
C ASP A 56 -8.78 6.56 -14.69
N THR A 57 -7.44 6.55 -14.69
CA THR A 57 -6.66 7.04 -15.86
C THR A 57 -6.81 6.18 -17.11
N TRP A 58 -7.17 4.90 -16.96
CA TRP A 58 -7.50 4.04 -18.09
C TRP A 58 -8.89 4.32 -18.63
N LEU A 59 -9.89 4.42 -17.74
CA LEU A 59 -11.28 4.69 -18.12
C LEU A 59 -11.46 6.06 -18.76
N SER A 60 -10.68 7.06 -18.35
CA SER A 60 -10.68 8.41 -18.95
C SER A 60 -9.99 8.50 -20.31
N GLY A 61 -9.28 7.45 -20.76
CA GLY A 61 -8.66 7.41 -22.09
C GLY A 61 -7.45 8.31 -22.29
N ILE A 62 -6.88 8.90 -21.22
CA ILE A 62 -5.71 9.77 -21.32
C ILE A 62 -4.45 9.00 -21.77
N LYS A 63 -3.56 9.71 -22.47
CA LYS A 63 -2.27 9.14 -22.92
C LYS A 63 -1.27 9.06 -21.75
N TRP A 64 -0.18 8.31 -21.97
CA TRP A 64 0.83 8.06 -20.95
C TRP A 64 1.49 9.32 -20.37
N ASP A 65 1.79 10.30 -21.22
CA ASP A 65 2.48 11.55 -20.87
C ASP A 65 1.51 12.74 -20.77
N GLU A 66 0.21 12.46 -20.75
CA GLU A 66 -0.83 13.47 -20.56
C GLU A 66 -1.07 13.74 -19.07
N LEU A 67 -1.49 14.96 -18.76
CA LEU A 67 -1.82 15.36 -17.39
C LEU A 67 -3.00 14.55 -16.86
N LEU A 68 -2.96 14.24 -15.56
CA LEU A 68 -4.10 13.63 -14.89
C LEU A 68 -5.33 14.55 -14.94
N PRO A 69 -6.55 14.01 -15.16
CA PRO A 69 -7.77 14.77 -15.00
C PRO A 69 -7.86 15.39 -13.60
N PRO A 70 -8.45 16.59 -13.44
CA PRO A 70 -8.45 17.31 -12.16
C PRO A 70 -8.91 16.49 -10.96
N ALA A 71 -9.94 15.66 -11.13
CA ALA A 71 -10.46 14.79 -10.08
C ALA A 71 -9.44 13.72 -9.64
N VAL A 72 -8.74 13.10 -10.60
CA VAL A 72 -7.71 12.08 -10.32
C VAL A 72 -6.47 12.75 -9.70
N ALA A 73 -6.08 13.92 -10.21
CA ALA A 73 -4.98 14.70 -9.65
C ALA A 73 -5.25 15.08 -8.19
N GLN A 74 -6.47 15.51 -7.85
CA GLN A 74 -6.83 15.84 -6.47
C GLN A 74 -6.71 14.63 -5.52
N GLN A 75 -7.23 13.47 -5.94
CA GLN A 75 -7.13 12.25 -5.14
C GLN A 75 -5.67 11.77 -5.02
N TRP A 76 -4.88 11.91 -6.07
CA TRP A 76 -3.45 11.62 -6.06
C TRP A 76 -2.69 12.46 -5.02
N HIS A 77 -2.92 13.78 -5.00
CA HIS A 77 -2.32 14.67 -4.00
C HIS A 77 -2.75 14.34 -2.58
N LYS A 78 -4.03 14.00 -2.38
CA LYS A 78 -4.54 13.54 -1.08
C LYS A 78 -3.80 12.28 -0.63
N TRP A 79 -3.68 11.28 -1.51
CA TRP A 79 -2.99 10.03 -1.21
C TRP A 79 -1.51 10.25 -0.87
N ILE A 80 -0.81 11.17 -1.56
CA ILE A 80 0.58 11.53 -1.22
C ILE A 80 0.69 12.10 0.20
N ASN A 81 -0.26 12.95 0.60
CA ASN A 81 -0.24 13.53 1.94
C ASN A 81 -0.48 12.45 3.01
N GLU A 82 -1.36 11.49 2.74
CA GLU A 82 -1.66 10.37 3.64
C GLU A 82 -0.51 9.37 3.74
N LEU A 83 0.32 9.22 2.70
CA LEU A 83 1.52 8.37 2.75
C LEU A 83 2.49 8.73 3.88
N GLN A 84 2.46 9.98 4.37
CA GLN A 84 3.30 10.41 5.48
C GLN A 84 3.06 9.55 6.74
N CYS A 85 1.82 9.08 6.95
CA CYS A 85 1.46 8.25 8.09
C CYS A 85 2.17 6.89 8.09
N LEU A 86 2.62 6.40 6.93
CA LEU A 86 3.36 5.13 6.86
C LEU A 86 4.75 5.20 7.50
N LYS A 87 5.30 6.41 7.70
CA LYS A 87 6.61 6.59 8.34
C LYS A 87 6.64 6.05 9.76
N ASP A 88 5.52 6.15 10.46
CA ASP A 88 5.43 5.81 11.88
C ASP A 88 5.06 4.34 12.09
N ILE A 89 4.65 3.64 11.02
CA ILE A 89 4.30 2.22 11.08
C ILE A 89 5.57 1.38 11.12
N ARG A 90 5.71 0.61 12.21
CA ARG A 90 6.76 -0.38 12.39
C ARG A 90 6.11 -1.74 12.61
N ILE A 91 6.40 -2.69 11.73
CA ILE A 91 5.84 -4.04 11.81
C ILE A 91 6.94 -4.97 12.28
N PRO A 92 6.83 -5.62 13.46
CA PRO A 92 7.81 -6.62 13.88
C PRO A 92 7.95 -7.71 12.83
N ARG A 93 9.18 -8.04 12.42
CA ARG A 93 9.40 -9.12 11.45
C ARG A 93 9.19 -10.49 12.07
N TRP A 94 9.56 -10.62 13.34
CA TRP A 94 9.26 -11.82 14.10
C TRP A 94 7.83 -11.74 14.64
N ASN A 95 7.04 -12.75 14.32
CA ASN A 95 5.63 -12.87 14.71
C ASN A 95 5.43 -13.54 16.07
N GLY A 96 6.53 -13.91 16.76
CA GLY A 96 6.46 -14.55 18.09
C GLY A 96 6.06 -16.04 18.05
N PHE A 97 5.92 -16.65 16.87
CA PHE A 97 5.49 -18.04 16.77
C PHE A 97 6.64 -19.00 17.04
N SER A 98 6.31 -20.13 17.66
CA SER A 98 7.17 -21.31 17.80
C SER A 98 6.49 -22.52 17.13
N GLU A 99 7.25 -23.59 16.90
CA GLU A 99 6.69 -24.85 16.35
C GLU A 99 5.62 -25.48 17.26
N THR A 100 5.61 -25.12 18.54
CA THR A 100 4.64 -25.59 19.54
C THR A 100 3.47 -24.63 19.75
N SER A 101 3.46 -23.49 19.05
CA SER A 101 2.39 -22.50 19.17
C SER A 101 1.13 -23.03 18.50
N ASP A 102 0.02 -23.03 19.23
CA ASP A 102 -1.29 -23.23 18.64
C ASP A 102 -1.74 -21.91 18.00
N VAL A 103 -1.89 -21.91 16.68
CA VAL A 103 -2.18 -20.69 15.90
C VAL A 103 -3.48 -20.88 15.12
N ASN A 104 -4.45 -20.04 15.44
CA ASN A 104 -5.70 -19.94 14.69
C ASN A 104 -5.59 -18.85 13.63
N ILE A 105 -5.94 -19.19 12.39
CA ILE A 105 -5.96 -18.25 11.27
C ILE A 105 -7.40 -17.89 10.95
N TYR A 106 -7.70 -16.60 10.99
CA TYR A 106 -8.98 -16.04 10.57
C TYR A 106 -8.77 -15.22 9.31
N VAL A 107 -9.56 -15.51 8.28
CA VAL A 107 -9.53 -14.77 7.03
C VAL A 107 -10.88 -14.08 6.85
N PHE A 108 -10.82 -12.78 6.65
CA PHE A 108 -11.98 -11.96 6.31
C PHE A 108 -11.80 -11.45 4.88
N CYS A 109 -12.85 -11.51 4.09
CA CYS A 109 -12.85 -11.03 2.73
C CYS A 109 -14.05 -10.10 2.54
N ASP A 110 -13.84 -9.03 1.79
CA ASP A 110 -14.90 -8.11 1.37
C ASP A 110 -14.71 -7.71 -0.09
N ALA A 111 -15.80 -7.30 -0.71
CA ALA A 111 -15.85 -6.94 -2.12
C ALA A 111 -16.65 -5.67 -2.31
N SER A 112 -16.10 -4.76 -3.10
CA SER A 112 -16.77 -3.57 -3.60
C SER A 112 -16.77 -3.58 -5.13
N GLU A 113 -17.53 -2.68 -5.74
CA GLU A 113 -17.50 -2.48 -7.19
C GLU A 113 -16.10 -2.10 -7.73
N ARG A 114 -15.24 -1.59 -6.85
CA ARG A 114 -13.93 -1.02 -7.22
C ARG A 114 -12.77 -1.94 -6.90
N GLU A 115 -12.93 -2.86 -5.95
CA GLU A 115 -11.87 -3.73 -5.47
C GLU A 115 -12.41 -4.89 -4.62
N TYR A 116 -11.67 -6.00 -4.62
CA TYR A 116 -11.80 -7.13 -3.69
C TYR A 116 -10.63 -7.12 -2.72
N GLY A 117 -10.91 -7.19 -1.43
CA GLY A 117 -9.90 -7.18 -0.37
C GLY A 117 -10.02 -8.43 0.50
N ALA A 118 -8.88 -8.86 1.05
CA ALA A 118 -8.83 -9.90 2.07
C ALA A 118 -7.81 -9.52 3.15
N CYS A 119 -8.14 -9.84 4.41
CA CYS A 119 -7.26 -9.65 5.55
C CYS A 119 -7.14 -10.95 6.33
N LEU A 120 -5.91 -11.28 6.72
CA LEU A 120 -5.58 -12.47 7.49
C LEU A 120 -5.12 -12.05 8.88
N TYR A 121 -5.72 -12.65 9.90
CA TYR A 121 -5.32 -12.53 11.30
C TYR A 121 -4.82 -13.88 11.80
N ALA A 122 -3.61 -13.91 12.33
CA ALA A 122 -3.06 -15.07 13.02
C ALA A 122 -3.10 -14.80 14.53
N LEU A 123 -3.86 -15.61 15.26
CA LEU A 123 -4.03 -15.53 16.71
C LEU A 123 -3.27 -16.68 17.38
N VAL A 124 -2.32 -16.35 18.25
CA VAL A 124 -1.63 -17.34 19.09
C VAL A 124 -2.47 -17.63 20.32
N CYS A 125 -2.81 -18.89 20.52
CA CYS A 125 -3.44 -19.37 21.74
C CYS A 125 -2.35 -19.74 22.74
N PHE A 126 -2.23 -18.95 23.82
CA PHE A 126 -1.42 -19.33 24.96
C PHE A 126 -2.24 -20.29 25.84
N VAL A 127 -1.86 -21.56 25.84
CA VAL A 127 -2.43 -22.60 26.71
C VAL A 127 -1.79 -22.54 28.08
#